data_AF-A0A1B8EHT5-F1
#
_entry.id   AF-A0A1B8EHT5-F1
#
_cell.length_a   1.000
_cell.length_b   1.000
_cell.length_c   1.000
_cell.angle_alpha   90.00
_cell.angle_beta   90.00
_cell.angle_gamma   90.00
#
_symmetry.space_group_name_H-M   'P 1'
#
loop_
_entity.id
_entity.type
_entity.pdbx_description
1 polymer ?
#
loop_
_entity_poly.entity_id
_entity_poly.type
_entity_poly.pdbx_seq_one_letter_code
_entity_poly.pdbx_strand_id
1 'polypeptide(L)'
;MASWADQFKAAKKEMQQAFEKAEAEENRKIKETDEAKELSPWLRRVGCIPHLASIDSEDDEPEFRPLYVLTKAQQLAMQTVRDKIGAFQEWKEEQAKSVEGEDCDEDEGFDDGEDGEGVEGVKGAAEEVDEGFKDEMSKETKWMQQIQQEVLRFCITLLDHPLQDNEYQSPIISGLAVLMIKGDKGWHDAKDFTTKYSAVIKLARLMVVQEAYEQRQEQIRTYQSEMTEVEARKKATSYYWLVKQFVAQFTTMAHGGRDPTPMQWIY
;
A
#
# COMPACT_ATOMS: atom_id res chain seq x y z
N MET A 1 40.13 4.81 42.71
CA MET A 1 39.90 4.27 41.35
C MET A 1 38.42 4.44 41.04
N ALA A 2 38.05 5.12 39.96
CA ALA A 2 36.64 5.28 39.58
C ALA A 2 36.03 3.90 39.29
N SER A 3 34.84 3.63 39.84
CA SER A 3 34.12 2.38 39.64
C SER A 3 33.86 2.15 38.16
N TRP A 4 33.91 0.89 37.71
CA TRP A 4 33.59 0.50 36.33
C TRP A 4 32.21 1.03 35.87
N ALA A 5 31.25 1.13 36.79
CA ALA A 5 29.93 1.72 36.53
C ALA A 5 29.98 3.24 36.25
N ASP A 6 30.89 3.98 36.89
CA ASP A 6 31.06 5.41 36.67
C ASP A 6 31.77 5.68 35.33
N GLN A 7 32.73 4.82 34.97
CA GLN A 7 33.40 4.86 33.67
C GLN A 7 32.43 4.57 32.52
N PHE A 8 31.56 3.56 32.68
CA PHE A 8 30.54 3.24 31.68
C PHE A 8 29.51 4.36 31.50
N LYS A 9 29.05 4.98 32.60
CA LYS A 9 28.14 6.14 32.53
C LYS A 9 28.79 7.35 31.87
N ALA A 10 30.06 7.62 32.17
CA ALA A 10 30.81 8.71 31.53
C ALA A 10 30.95 8.46 30.02
N ALA A 11 31.38 7.27 29.62
CA ALA A 11 31.50 6.89 28.21
C ALA A 11 30.16 6.98 27.45
N LYS A 12 29.06 6.52 28.07
CA LYS A 12 27.71 6.65 27.49
C LYS A 12 27.31 8.12 27.29
N LYS A 13 27.62 8.98 28.26
CA LYS A 13 27.33 10.42 28.17
C LYS A 13 28.17 11.11 27.10
N GLU A 14 29.45 10.77 26.99
CA GLU A 14 30.33 11.27 25.95
C GLU A 14 29.86 10.85 24.55
N MET A 15 29.50 9.58 24.37
CA MET A 15 28.92 9.10 23.11
C MET A 15 27.62 9.83 22.77
N GLN A 16 26.74 10.06 23.74
CA GLN A 16 25.50 10.79 23.53
C GLN A 16 25.75 12.24 23.11
N GLN A 17 26.68 12.93 23.78
CA GLN A 17 27.06 14.31 23.42
C GLN A 17 27.74 14.38 22.05
N ALA A 18 28.58 13.40 21.72
CA ALA A 18 29.21 13.30 20.40
C ALA A 18 28.16 13.09 19.31
N PHE A 19 27.16 12.25 19.58
CA PHE A 19 26.02 12.02 18.67
C PHE A 19 25.20 13.30 18.47
N GLU A 20 24.78 13.97 19.56
CA GLU A 20 24.02 15.22 19.50
C GLU A 20 24.79 16.33 18.76
N LYS A 21 26.10 16.42 18.98
CA LYS A 21 26.95 17.38 18.27
C LYS A 21 27.04 17.07 16.77
N ALA A 22 27.18 15.80 16.41
CA ALA A 22 27.22 15.37 15.02
C ALA A 22 25.86 15.64 14.32
N GLU A 23 24.75 15.33 14.99
CA GLU A 23 23.40 15.60 14.51
C GLU A 23 23.15 17.10 14.32
N ALA A 24 23.61 17.94 15.25
CA ALA A 24 23.51 19.39 15.12
C ALA A 24 24.36 19.93 13.95
N GLU A 25 25.55 19.39 13.72
CA GLU A 25 26.40 19.78 12.58
C GLU A 25 25.79 19.34 11.25
N GLU A 26 25.23 18.14 11.18
CA GLU A 26 24.51 17.63 10.03
C GLU A 26 23.27 18.48 9.72
N ASN A 27 22.45 18.77 10.72
CA ASN A 27 21.28 19.63 10.58
C ASN A 27 21.65 21.05 10.10
N ARG A 28 22.80 21.58 10.54
CA ARG A 28 23.31 22.86 10.04
C ARG A 28 23.67 22.78 8.55
N LYS A 29 24.38 21.73 8.13
CA LYS A 29 24.75 21.51 6.72
C LYS A 29 23.51 21.33 5.83
N ILE A 30 22.50 20.59 6.30
CA ILE A 30 21.22 20.42 5.62
C ILE A 30 20.55 21.79 5.44
N LYS A 31 20.41 22.57 6.52
CA LYS A 31 19.80 23.90 6.49
C LYS A 31 20.49 24.85 5.50
N GLU A 32 21.82 24.89 5.49
CA GLU A 32 22.60 25.71 4.55
C GLU A 32 22.33 25.30 3.08
N THR A 33 22.16 24.00 2.82
CA THR A 33 21.86 23.47 1.48
C THR A 33 20.43 23.79 1.04
N ASP A 34 19.47 23.66 1.97
CA ASP A 34 18.06 23.94 1.72
C ASP A 34 17.80 25.44 1.49
N GLU A 35 18.50 26.31 2.22
CA GLU A 35 18.47 27.78 2.02
C GLU A 35 18.98 28.17 0.63
N ALA A 36 19.96 27.43 0.08
CA ALA A 36 20.44 27.62 -1.29
C ALA A 36 19.41 27.18 -2.36
N LYS A 37 18.29 26.55 -1.96
CA LYS A 37 17.31 25.91 -2.86
C LYS A 37 17.94 24.92 -3.83
N GLU A 38 19.07 24.36 -3.42
CA GLU A 38 19.89 23.49 -4.23
C GLU A 38 19.45 22.04 -4.06
N LEU A 39 19.39 21.31 -5.17
CA LEU A 39 19.11 19.88 -5.12
C LEU A 39 20.20 19.17 -4.31
N SER A 40 19.80 18.24 -3.44
CA SER A 40 20.73 17.49 -2.59
C SER A 40 21.81 16.76 -3.42
N PRO A 41 23.04 16.61 -2.91
CA PRO A 41 24.15 16.03 -3.67
C PRO A 41 23.91 14.60 -4.18
N TRP A 42 23.16 13.79 -3.43
CA TRP A 42 22.80 12.43 -3.85
C TRP A 42 21.88 12.45 -5.08
N LEU A 43 20.90 13.34 -5.10
CA LEU A 43 19.97 13.47 -6.23
C LEU A 43 20.64 13.96 -7.53
N ARG A 44 21.71 14.76 -7.40
CA ARG A 44 22.52 15.18 -8.55
C ARG A 44 23.30 14.00 -9.12
N ARG A 45 23.83 13.15 -8.24
CA ARG A 45 24.57 11.95 -8.64
C ARG A 45 23.71 10.98 -9.44
N VAL A 46 22.45 10.80 -9.04
CA VAL A 46 21.54 9.87 -9.71
C VAL A 46 20.85 10.46 -10.95
N GLY A 47 21.15 11.71 -11.35
CA GLY A 47 20.62 12.26 -12.59
C GLY A 47 19.15 12.70 -12.53
N CYS A 48 18.66 13.11 -11.36
CA CYS A 48 17.26 13.53 -11.18
C CYS A 48 16.90 14.77 -12.03
N ILE A 49 17.80 15.75 -12.09
CA ILE A 49 17.60 16.99 -12.89
C ILE A 49 17.47 16.69 -14.39
N PRO A 50 18.42 15.99 -15.06
CA PRO A 50 18.27 15.70 -16.48
C PRO A 50 17.03 14.84 -16.78
N HIS A 51 16.63 13.94 -15.87
CA HIS A 51 15.37 13.21 -16.04
C HIS A 51 14.15 14.13 -15.99
N LEU A 52 14.02 15.01 -14.99
CA LEU A 52 12.87 15.90 -14.88
C LEU A 52 12.84 16.97 -15.99
N ALA A 53 14.01 17.45 -16.44
CA ALA A 53 14.10 18.37 -17.58
C ALA A 53 13.59 17.74 -18.89
N SER A 54 13.71 16.42 -19.05
CA SER A 54 13.15 15.70 -20.20
C SER A 54 11.61 15.56 -20.15
N ILE A 55 10.99 15.86 -19.02
CA ILE A 55 9.53 15.90 -18.86
C ILE A 55 8.98 17.32 -19.16
N ASP A 56 9.80 18.36 -18.94
CA ASP A 56 9.45 19.78 -19.10
C ASP A 56 9.76 20.34 -20.50
N SER A 57 10.29 19.52 -21.42
CA SER A 57 10.58 19.97 -22.78
C SER A 57 9.27 20.23 -23.54
N GLU A 58 8.96 21.51 -23.74
CA GLU A 58 7.87 22.07 -24.57
C GLU A 58 7.98 21.75 -26.07
N ASP A 59 8.59 20.61 -26.46
CA ASP A 59 8.46 20.11 -27.82
C ASP A 59 7.05 19.49 -27.93
N ASP A 60 6.16 20.24 -28.58
CA ASP A 60 4.76 19.94 -28.91
C ASP A 60 4.56 18.61 -29.68
N GLU A 61 4.80 17.47 -29.04
CA GLU A 61 4.19 16.19 -29.40
C GLU A 61 3.13 15.88 -28.32
N PRO A 62 1.84 15.72 -28.67
CA PRO A 62 0.71 15.62 -27.74
C PRO A 62 0.64 14.29 -26.97
N GLU A 63 1.77 13.65 -26.73
CA GLU A 63 1.85 12.45 -25.93
C GLU A 63 2.60 12.77 -24.63
N PHE A 64 1.82 13.01 -23.58
CA PHE A 64 2.27 12.87 -22.20
C PHE A 64 2.70 11.41 -21.99
N ARG A 65 3.88 11.01 -22.50
CA ARG A 65 4.53 9.75 -22.17
C ARG A 65 5.36 10.02 -20.95
N PRO A 66 4.95 9.57 -19.76
CA PRO A 66 5.93 9.52 -18.71
C PRO A 66 7.06 8.59 -19.19
N LEU A 67 8.32 9.01 -19.02
CA LEU A 67 9.50 8.25 -19.45
C LEU A 67 9.64 6.89 -18.75
N TYR A 68 8.76 6.55 -17.81
CA TYR A 68 8.68 5.22 -17.22
C TYR A 68 8.08 4.20 -18.20
N VAL A 69 8.53 2.96 -18.12
CA VAL A 69 8.06 1.87 -18.98
C VAL A 69 7.54 0.75 -18.08
N LEU A 70 6.24 0.45 -18.18
CA LEU A 70 5.69 -0.70 -17.48
C LEU A 70 6.21 -2.00 -18.11
N THR A 71 6.66 -2.92 -17.28
CA THR A 71 6.98 -4.28 -17.73
C THR A 71 5.70 -4.99 -18.18
N LYS A 72 5.82 -6.08 -18.97
CA LYS A 72 4.66 -6.88 -19.38
C LYS A 72 3.84 -7.36 -18.17
N ALA A 73 4.51 -7.77 -17.09
CA ALA A 73 3.84 -8.20 -15.86
C ALA A 73 3.05 -7.05 -15.20
N GLN A 74 3.63 -5.84 -15.17
CA GLN A 74 2.98 -4.65 -14.62
C GLN A 74 1.78 -4.21 -15.47
N GLN A 75 1.89 -4.27 -16.81
CA GLN A 75 0.79 -3.97 -17.72
C GLN A 75 -0.37 -4.96 -17.54
N LEU A 76 -0.07 -6.25 -17.42
CA LEU A 76 -1.08 -7.29 -17.15
C LEU A 76 -1.77 -7.05 -15.81
N ALA A 77 -1.01 -6.78 -14.74
CA ALA A 77 -1.59 -6.51 -13.42
C ALA A 77 -2.48 -5.25 -13.42
N MET A 78 -2.05 -4.17 -14.09
CA MET A 78 -2.87 -2.98 -14.29
C MET A 78 -4.16 -3.28 -15.06
N GLN A 79 -4.08 -4.13 -16.09
CA GLN A 79 -5.27 -4.52 -16.85
C GLN A 79 -6.26 -5.29 -15.97
N THR A 80 -5.79 -6.24 -15.16
CA THR A 80 -6.65 -6.96 -14.20
C THR A 80 -7.37 -6.02 -13.24
N VAL A 81 -6.69 -4.98 -12.73
CA VAL A 81 -7.31 -3.95 -11.88
C VAL A 81 -8.41 -3.22 -12.64
N ARG A 82 -8.16 -2.79 -13.89
CA ARG A 82 -9.15 -2.11 -14.72
C ARG A 82 -10.36 -2.99 -15.00
N ASP A 83 -10.15 -4.26 -15.32
CA ASP A 83 -11.22 -5.22 -15.60
C ASP A 83 -12.12 -5.41 -14.37
N LYS A 84 -11.51 -5.52 -13.17
CA LYS A 84 -12.27 -5.63 -11.91
C LYS A 84 -13.06 -4.36 -11.57
N ILE A 85 -12.49 -3.18 -11.81
CA ILE A 85 -13.18 -1.91 -11.60
C ILE A 85 -14.35 -1.77 -12.60
N GLY A 86 -14.15 -2.14 -13.86
CA GLY A 86 -15.21 -2.12 -14.88
C GLY A 86 -16.37 -3.04 -14.50
N ALA A 87 -16.09 -4.28 -14.12
CA ALA A 87 -17.13 -5.22 -13.70
C ALA A 87 -17.90 -4.76 -12.44
N PHE A 88 -17.23 -4.05 -11.53
CA PHE A 88 -17.89 -3.42 -10.38
C PHE A 88 -18.81 -2.26 -10.78
N GLN A 89 -18.40 -1.44 -11.74
CA GLN A 89 -19.21 -0.34 -12.26
C GLN A 89 -20.46 -0.88 -12.98
N GLU A 90 -20.31 -1.89 -13.83
CA GLU A 90 -21.43 -2.57 -14.48
C GLU A 90 -22.42 -3.14 -13.45
N TRP A 91 -21.91 -3.84 -12.43
CA TRP A 91 -22.73 -4.34 -11.34
C TRP A 91 -23.50 -3.23 -10.59
N LYS A 92 -22.87 -2.07 -10.35
CA LYS A 92 -23.56 -0.92 -9.73
C LYS A 92 -24.69 -0.38 -10.61
N GLU A 93 -24.47 -0.30 -11.92
CA GLU A 93 -25.48 0.17 -12.87
C GLU A 93 -26.69 -0.78 -12.95
N GLU A 94 -26.45 -2.09 -12.90
CA GLU A 94 -27.52 -3.10 -12.85
C GLU A 94 -28.36 -2.98 -11.57
N GLN A 95 -27.72 -2.77 -10.42
CA GLN A 95 -28.42 -2.55 -9.16
C GLN A 95 -29.29 -1.30 -9.20
N ALA A 96 -28.81 -0.20 -9.77
CA ALA A 96 -29.58 1.04 -9.90
C ALA A 96 -30.85 0.86 -10.75
N LYS A 97 -30.78 0.09 -11.85
CA LYS A 97 -31.92 -0.21 -12.73
C LYS A 97 -32.97 -1.11 -12.07
N SER A 98 -32.56 -1.99 -11.15
CA SER A 98 -33.49 -2.86 -10.43
C SER A 98 -34.35 -2.14 -9.39
N VAL A 99 -33.97 -0.93 -8.96
CA VAL A 99 -34.69 -0.12 -7.95
C VAL A 99 -35.77 0.77 -8.58
N GLU A 100 -35.66 1.13 -9.86
CA GLU A 100 -36.64 1.97 -10.58
C GLU A 100 -37.83 1.15 -11.16
N GLY A 101 -37.88 -0.17 -10.94
CA GLY A 101 -38.90 -1.07 -11.50
C GLY A 101 -40.04 -1.46 -10.56
N GLU A 102 -40.04 -1.01 -9.31
CA GLU A 102 -41.11 -1.28 -8.34
C GLU A 102 -42.04 -0.05 -8.22
N ASP A 103 -42.87 0.18 -9.24
CA ASP A 103 -44.11 0.94 -9.07
C ASP A 103 -45.14 0.01 -8.43
N CYS A 104 -45.37 0.21 -7.13
CA CYS A 104 -46.37 -0.49 -6.34
C CYS A 104 -47.77 0.02 -6.71
N ASP A 105 -48.51 -0.78 -7.49
CA ASP A 105 -49.97 -0.71 -7.52
C ASP A 105 -50.50 -1.30 -6.20
N GLU A 106 -50.75 -0.47 -5.20
CA GLU A 106 -51.58 -0.83 -4.05
C GLU A 106 -52.79 0.11 -3.99
N ASP A 107 -53.84 -0.33 -4.70
CA ASP A 107 -55.24 -0.02 -4.44
C ASP A 107 -55.80 -0.98 -3.37
N GLU A 108 -56.90 -0.56 -2.74
CA GLU A 108 -57.69 -1.23 -1.69
C GLU A 108 -57.04 -1.11 -0.29
N GLY A 109 -57.66 -0.58 0.76
CA GLY A 109 -59.04 -0.27 1.03
C GLY A 109 -59.18 -0.20 2.55
N PHE A 110 -59.81 0.85 3.03
CA PHE A 110 -60.12 1.14 4.44
C PHE A 110 -60.94 0.00 5.10
N ASP A 111 -60.61 -0.41 6.32
CA ASP A 111 -61.64 -0.72 7.34
C ASP A 111 -61.11 -0.54 8.78
N ASP A 112 -61.95 0.11 9.57
CA ASP A 112 -61.76 0.59 10.95
C ASP A 112 -62.47 -0.39 11.89
N GLY A 113 -61.80 -0.87 12.94
CA GLY A 113 -62.43 -1.76 13.92
C GLY A 113 -61.64 -1.88 15.21
N GLU A 114 -62.09 -1.14 16.24
CA GLU A 114 -61.87 -1.45 17.66
C GLU A 114 -62.19 -2.93 17.94
N ASP A 115 -61.52 -3.64 18.85
CA ASP A 115 -61.95 -3.79 20.25
C ASP A 115 -60.92 -4.60 21.08
N GLY A 116 -60.74 -4.25 22.35
CA GLY A 116 -60.97 -5.21 23.45
C GLY A 116 -59.85 -6.12 23.98
N GLU A 117 -59.33 -5.72 25.14
CA GLU A 117 -58.99 -6.53 26.34
C GLU A 117 -57.87 -7.61 26.31
N GLY A 118 -57.03 -7.54 27.35
CA GLY A 118 -55.82 -8.35 27.50
C GLY A 118 -56.00 -9.72 28.17
N VAL A 119 -54.92 -10.51 28.13
CA VAL A 119 -54.67 -11.62 29.07
C VAL A 119 -53.17 -11.74 29.34
N GLU A 120 -52.90 -11.98 30.61
CA GLU A 120 -51.64 -12.17 31.32
C GLU A 120 -50.93 -13.51 30.97
N GLY A 121 -49.60 -13.47 30.88
CA GLY A 121 -48.69 -14.48 31.44
C GLY A 121 -48.46 -15.82 30.72
N VAL A 122 -47.27 -15.99 30.11
CA VAL A 122 -46.50 -17.25 30.19
C VAL A 122 -44.99 -16.93 30.22
N LYS A 123 -44.35 -17.41 31.29
CA LYS A 123 -42.91 -17.44 31.52
C LYS A 123 -42.37 -18.73 30.90
N GLY A 124 -41.47 -18.64 29.92
CA GLY A 124 -40.83 -19.81 29.31
C GLY A 124 -39.52 -19.40 28.62
N ALA A 125 -38.44 -20.07 29.01
CA ALA A 125 -37.07 -19.79 28.58
C ALA A 125 -36.91 -19.78 27.06
N ALA A 126 -36.26 -18.74 26.54
CA ALA A 126 -35.65 -18.73 25.23
C ALA A 126 -34.21 -18.22 25.39
N GLU A 127 -33.30 -19.11 25.03
CA GLU A 127 -31.93 -18.87 24.58
C GLU A 127 -31.82 -17.48 23.91
N GLU A 128 -31.09 -16.55 24.53
CA GLU A 128 -30.62 -15.35 23.83
C GLU A 128 -29.49 -15.83 22.90
N VAL A 129 -29.91 -16.20 21.71
CA VAL A 129 -29.06 -16.50 20.56
C VAL A 129 -28.26 -15.23 20.24
N ASP A 130 -26.98 -15.23 20.62
CA ASP A 130 -25.96 -14.30 20.14
C ASP A 130 -25.60 -14.60 18.66
N GLU A 131 -26.61 -14.59 17.78
CA GLU A 131 -26.43 -14.75 16.33
C GLU A 131 -26.99 -13.56 15.54
N GLY A 132 -26.63 -12.35 15.98
CA GLY A 132 -26.95 -11.12 15.24
C GLY A 132 -25.77 -10.47 14.53
N PHE A 133 -24.53 -10.94 14.72
CA PHE A 133 -23.34 -10.17 14.32
C PHE A 133 -22.32 -10.91 13.46
N LYS A 134 -22.71 -11.95 12.73
CA LYS A 134 -21.78 -12.61 11.79
C LYS A 134 -22.45 -12.89 10.46
N ASP A 135 -21.92 -12.22 9.45
CA ASP A 135 -21.91 -12.66 8.05
C ASP A 135 -22.96 -12.09 7.08
N GLU A 136 -23.15 -10.77 7.11
CA GLU A 136 -23.48 -10.04 5.87
C GLU A 136 -22.49 -8.90 5.64
N MET A 137 -21.28 -9.26 5.21
CA MET A 137 -20.51 -8.33 4.39
C MET A 137 -21.33 -8.01 3.14
N SER A 138 -21.82 -6.77 3.02
CA SER A 138 -22.53 -6.27 1.82
C SER A 138 -21.79 -6.70 0.55
N LYS A 139 -22.52 -7.07 -0.51
CA LYS A 139 -21.92 -7.47 -1.80
C LYS A 139 -20.89 -6.46 -2.30
N GLU A 140 -21.09 -5.18 -1.99
CA GLU A 140 -20.14 -4.10 -2.28
C GLU A 140 -18.81 -4.24 -1.53
N THR A 141 -18.80 -4.66 -0.26
CA THR A 141 -17.53 -4.84 0.48
C THR A 141 -16.71 -6.01 -0.06
N LYS A 142 -17.36 -7.07 -0.54
CA LYS A 142 -16.70 -8.18 -1.24
C LYS A 142 -16.06 -7.72 -2.55
N TRP A 143 -16.73 -6.85 -3.31
CA TRP A 143 -16.16 -6.22 -4.50
C TRP A 143 -14.95 -5.34 -4.17
N MET A 144 -15.08 -4.48 -3.16
CA MET A 144 -13.99 -3.60 -2.73
C MET A 144 -12.77 -4.40 -2.27
N GLN A 145 -12.97 -5.52 -1.56
CA GLN A 145 -11.88 -6.40 -1.16
C GLN A 145 -11.14 -6.99 -2.37
N GLN A 146 -11.86 -7.43 -3.42
CA GLN A 146 -11.24 -7.96 -4.63
C GLN A 146 -10.43 -6.89 -5.36
N ILE A 147 -10.99 -5.68 -5.51
CA ILE A 147 -10.28 -4.56 -6.15
C ILE A 147 -9.03 -4.21 -5.34
N GLN A 148 -9.14 -4.11 -4.02
CA GLN A 148 -7.99 -3.83 -3.14
C GLN A 148 -6.89 -4.90 -3.27
N GLN A 149 -7.27 -6.18 -3.39
CA GLN A 149 -6.33 -7.28 -3.59
C GLN A 149 -5.60 -7.16 -4.94
N GLU A 150 -6.31 -6.84 -6.02
CA GLU A 150 -5.67 -6.66 -7.34
C GLU A 150 -4.81 -5.40 -7.39
N VAL A 151 -5.23 -4.32 -6.72
CA VAL A 151 -4.41 -3.10 -6.56
C VAL A 151 -3.14 -3.41 -5.78
N LEU A 152 -3.22 -4.20 -4.70
CA LEU A 152 -2.05 -4.64 -3.96
C LEU A 152 -1.09 -5.43 -4.86
N ARG A 153 -1.59 -6.42 -5.60
CA ARG A 153 -0.78 -7.20 -6.55
C ARG A 153 -0.11 -6.31 -7.58
N PHE A 154 -0.83 -5.34 -8.15
CA PHE A 154 -0.25 -4.34 -9.04
C PHE A 154 0.89 -3.56 -8.37
N CYS A 155 0.68 -3.03 -7.15
CA CYS A 155 1.72 -2.34 -6.39
C CYS A 155 2.95 -3.22 -6.12
N ILE A 156 2.76 -4.50 -5.79
CA ILE A 156 3.86 -5.47 -5.63
C ILE A 156 4.62 -5.64 -6.96
N THR A 157 3.93 -5.74 -8.10
CA THR A 157 4.62 -5.85 -9.41
C THR A 157 5.42 -4.60 -9.77
N LEU A 158 5.02 -3.41 -9.29
CA LEU A 158 5.81 -2.19 -9.45
C LEU A 158 7.12 -2.22 -8.66
N LEU A 159 7.12 -2.88 -7.49
CA LEU A 159 8.33 -3.09 -6.69
C LEU A 159 9.31 -4.09 -7.33
N ASP A 160 8.86 -4.92 -8.27
CA ASP A 160 9.68 -5.90 -8.99
C ASP A 160 10.16 -5.39 -10.35
N HIS A 161 10.52 -4.10 -10.43
CA HIS A 161 11.03 -3.50 -11.65
C HIS A 161 12.57 -3.64 -11.73
N PRO A 162 13.14 -4.37 -12.68
CA PRO A 162 14.59 -4.47 -12.82
C PRO A 162 15.17 -3.12 -13.27
N LEU A 163 16.07 -2.57 -12.48
CA LEU A 163 16.77 -1.32 -12.78
C LEU A 163 18.00 -1.63 -13.63
N GLN A 164 17.90 -1.35 -14.91
CA GLN A 164 18.98 -1.54 -15.89
C GLN A 164 19.71 -0.22 -16.15
N ASP A 165 19.90 0.14 -17.42
CA ASP A 165 20.65 1.33 -17.83
C ASP A 165 19.95 2.66 -17.45
N ASN A 166 18.65 2.63 -17.16
CA ASN A 166 17.88 3.80 -16.76
C ASN A 166 16.92 3.51 -15.59
N GLU A 167 17.33 3.95 -14.40
CA GLU A 167 16.60 3.78 -13.15
C GLU A 167 15.21 4.45 -13.19
N TYR A 168 15.07 5.54 -13.95
CA TYR A 168 13.83 6.27 -14.10
C TYR A 168 12.82 5.58 -15.03
N GLN A 169 13.17 4.47 -15.68
CA GLN A 169 12.17 3.61 -16.31
C GLN A 169 11.24 2.97 -15.27
N SER A 170 11.67 2.86 -14.01
CA SER A 170 10.82 2.44 -12.92
C SER A 170 9.75 3.50 -12.63
N PRO A 171 8.46 3.14 -12.64
CA PRO A 171 7.38 4.05 -12.25
C PRO A 171 7.53 4.59 -10.83
N ILE A 172 8.10 3.79 -9.92
CA ILE A 172 8.32 4.20 -8.52
C ILE A 172 9.42 5.26 -8.44
N ILE A 173 10.55 5.06 -9.13
CA ILE A 173 11.66 6.02 -9.11
C ILE A 173 11.26 7.31 -9.85
N SER A 174 10.60 7.19 -11.02
CA SER A 174 10.01 8.33 -11.73
C SER A 174 9.02 9.11 -10.85
N GLY A 175 8.08 8.41 -10.19
CA GLY A 175 7.11 9.05 -9.30
C GLY A 175 7.77 9.75 -8.11
N LEU A 176 8.80 9.14 -7.53
CA LEU A 176 9.60 9.77 -6.48
C LEU A 176 10.32 11.03 -6.99
N ALA A 177 10.84 11.02 -8.23
CA ALA A 177 11.45 12.19 -8.86
C ALA A 177 10.48 13.38 -8.89
N VAL A 178 9.25 13.14 -9.33
CA VAL A 178 8.20 14.18 -9.40
C VAL A 178 7.80 14.67 -8.01
N LEU A 179 7.67 13.77 -7.02
CA LEU A 179 7.33 14.13 -5.64
C LEU A 179 8.38 15.01 -4.94
N MET A 180 9.56 15.19 -5.53
CA MET A 180 10.62 16.06 -5.01
C MET A 180 10.51 17.51 -5.53
N ILE A 181 9.67 17.77 -6.54
CA ILE A 181 9.40 19.12 -7.05
C ILE A 181 8.39 19.81 -6.13
N LYS A 182 8.70 21.04 -5.74
CA LYS A 182 7.80 21.93 -5.01
C LYS A 182 7.02 22.80 -6.00
N GLY A 183 5.77 23.12 -5.68
CA GLY A 183 4.86 23.87 -6.57
C GLY A 183 5.33 25.28 -6.96
N ASP A 184 6.36 25.83 -6.31
CA ASP A 184 7.00 27.11 -6.63
C ASP A 184 8.23 26.97 -7.55
N LYS A 185 8.38 25.84 -8.25
CA LYS A 185 9.56 25.45 -9.05
C LYS A 185 10.84 25.23 -8.24
N GLY A 186 10.72 25.13 -6.91
CA GLY A 186 11.81 24.75 -6.01
C GLY A 186 11.88 23.24 -5.78
N TRP A 187 12.85 22.82 -4.97
CA TRP A 187 13.00 21.44 -4.51
C TRP A 187 12.53 21.31 -3.06
N HIS A 188 11.96 20.16 -2.70
CA HIS A 188 11.75 19.84 -1.28
C HIS A 188 13.09 19.79 -0.54
N ASP A 189 13.08 20.27 0.69
CA ASP A 189 14.23 20.22 1.58
C ASP A 189 14.64 18.76 1.92
N ALA A 190 15.84 18.59 2.46
CA ALA A 190 16.35 17.24 2.71
C ALA A 190 15.49 16.40 3.65
N LYS A 191 14.90 17.04 4.65
CA LYS A 191 14.06 16.40 5.65
C LYS A 191 12.71 16.00 5.07
N ASP A 192 12.14 16.81 4.21
CA ASP A 192 10.86 16.60 3.56
C ASP A 192 10.93 15.47 2.53
N PHE A 193 11.97 15.41 1.70
CA PHE A 193 12.08 14.34 0.71
C PHE A 193 12.46 13.01 1.39
N THR A 194 13.37 13.00 2.37
CA THR A 194 13.70 11.77 3.12
C THR A 194 12.49 11.22 3.87
N THR A 195 11.61 12.10 4.38
CA THR A 195 10.33 11.68 4.98
C THR A 195 9.43 10.99 3.96
N LYS A 196 9.33 11.50 2.73
CA LYS A 196 8.57 10.86 1.64
C LYS A 196 9.17 9.49 1.28
N TYR A 197 10.49 9.39 1.17
CA TYR A 197 11.19 8.12 0.93
C TYR A 197 10.92 7.12 2.06
N SER A 198 11.01 7.55 3.32
CA SER A 198 10.68 6.72 4.49
C SER A 198 9.25 6.21 4.45
N ALA A 199 8.29 7.05 4.06
CA ALA A 199 6.90 6.66 3.90
C ALA A 199 6.75 5.58 2.81
N VAL A 200 7.36 5.78 1.63
CA VAL A 200 7.35 4.78 0.55
C VAL A 200 7.98 3.46 0.99
N ILE A 201 9.11 3.49 1.70
CA ILE A 201 9.76 2.28 2.24
C ILE A 201 8.83 1.54 3.21
N LYS A 202 8.19 2.26 4.13
CA LYS A 202 7.27 1.66 5.11
C LYS A 202 6.05 1.06 4.42
N LEU A 203 5.48 1.77 3.44
CA LEU A 203 4.34 1.29 2.67
C LEU A 203 4.72 0.05 1.85
N ALA A 204 5.86 0.05 1.17
CA ALA A 204 6.34 -1.12 0.41
C ALA A 204 6.51 -2.34 1.33
N ARG A 205 7.11 -2.16 2.52
CA ARG A 205 7.23 -3.24 3.51
C ARG A 205 5.88 -3.75 4.00
N LEU A 206 4.93 -2.85 4.26
CA LEU A 206 3.57 -3.22 4.66
C LEU A 206 2.85 -3.97 3.54
N MET A 207 2.99 -3.53 2.29
CA MET A 207 2.43 -4.21 1.12
C MET A 207 2.98 -5.63 0.97
N VAL A 208 4.30 -5.81 1.14
CA VAL A 208 4.94 -7.14 1.11
C VAL A 208 4.38 -8.08 2.19
N VAL A 209 4.18 -7.54 3.40
CA VAL A 209 3.54 -8.24 4.53
C VAL A 209 2.10 -8.61 4.19
N GLN A 210 1.33 -7.68 3.63
CA GLN A 210 -0.06 -7.92 3.23
C GLN A 210 -0.15 -8.97 2.12
N GLU A 211 0.71 -8.92 1.10
CA GLU A 211 0.72 -9.89 0.00
C GLU A 211 1.02 -11.31 0.52
N ALA A 212 1.97 -11.44 1.45
CA ALA A 212 2.24 -12.73 2.11
C ALA A 212 1.03 -13.24 2.92
N TYR A 213 0.26 -12.33 3.52
CA TYR A 213 -0.97 -12.70 4.21
C TYR A 213 -2.02 -13.19 3.23
N GLU A 214 -2.31 -12.42 2.17
CA GLU A 214 -3.32 -12.77 1.17
C GLU A 214 -3.01 -14.09 0.47
N GLN A 215 -1.76 -14.31 0.04
CA GLN A 215 -1.36 -15.57 -0.59
C GLN A 215 -1.54 -16.77 0.35
N ARG A 216 -1.26 -16.61 1.64
CA ARG A 216 -1.50 -17.67 2.61
C ARG A 216 -3.00 -17.94 2.77
N GLN A 217 -3.84 -16.90 2.84
CA GLN A 217 -5.28 -17.07 2.94
C GLN A 217 -5.88 -17.73 1.70
N GLU A 218 -5.36 -17.40 0.52
CA GLU A 218 -5.74 -18.06 -0.73
C GLU A 218 -5.37 -19.56 -0.70
N GLN A 219 -4.14 -19.90 -0.31
CA GLN A 219 -3.71 -21.30 -0.15
C GLN A 219 -4.58 -22.08 0.84
N ILE A 220 -4.92 -21.48 1.98
CA ILE A 220 -5.80 -22.10 2.97
C ILE A 220 -7.18 -22.36 2.37
N ARG A 221 -7.77 -21.36 1.69
CA ARG A 221 -9.06 -21.49 1.01
C ARG A 221 -9.04 -22.58 -0.05
N THR A 222 -7.97 -22.67 -0.85
CA THR A 222 -7.80 -23.74 -1.83
C THR A 222 -7.78 -25.12 -1.16
N TYR A 223 -6.98 -25.30 -0.11
CA TYR A 223 -6.89 -26.59 0.58
C TYR A 223 -8.16 -26.96 1.36
N GLN A 224 -8.90 -25.99 1.88
CA GLN A 224 -10.18 -26.24 2.58
C GLN A 224 -11.23 -26.90 1.69
N SER A 225 -11.10 -26.84 0.36
CA SER A 225 -11.98 -27.60 -0.53
C SER A 225 -11.78 -29.12 -0.44
N GLU A 226 -10.62 -29.57 0.06
CA GLU A 226 -10.23 -30.99 0.12
C GLU A 226 -10.04 -31.52 1.55
N MET A 227 -9.78 -30.64 2.53
CA MET A 227 -9.41 -31.03 3.90
C MET A 227 -9.93 -30.07 4.97
N THR A 228 -9.78 -30.45 6.23
CA THR A 228 -10.21 -29.61 7.36
C THR A 228 -9.40 -28.32 7.45
N GLU A 229 -9.97 -27.27 8.05
CA GLU A 229 -9.27 -25.98 8.23
C GLU A 229 -7.92 -26.12 8.95
N VAL A 230 -7.85 -26.99 9.95
CA VAL A 230 -6.62 -27.22 10.74
C VAL A 230 -5.52 -27.84 9.88
N GLU A 231 -5.87 -28.80 9.02
CA GLU A 231 -4.93 -29.44 8.10
C GLU A 231 -4.52 -28.49 6.98
N ALA A 232 -5.47 -27.75 6.42
CA ALA A 232 -5.21 -26.74 5.40
C ALA A 232 -4.22 -25.68 5.90
N ARG A 233 -4.39 -25.19 7.13
CA ARG A 233 -3.49 -24.22 7.78
C ARG A 233 -2.08 -24.75 8.02
N LYS A 234 -1.94 -26.05 8.31
CA LYS A 234 -0.64 -26.73 8.49
C LYS A 234 0.05 -26.98 7.15
N LYS A 235 -0.72 -27.27 6.10
CA LYS A 235 -0.22 -27.50 4.74
C LYS A 235 0.15 -26.19 4.02
N ALA A 236 -0.57 -25.11 4.29
CA ALA A 236 -0.29 -23.79 3.74
C ALA A 236 1.12 -23.32 4.13
N THR A 237 1.76 -22.60 3.19
CA THR A 237 3.08 -22.03 3.42
C THR A 237 3.01 -21.12 4.64
N SER A 238 4.00 -21.24 5.53
CA SER A 238 4.05 -20.38 6.70
C SER A 238 4.22 -18.92 6.27
N TYR A 239 3.51 -18.05 6.97
CA TYR A 239 3.60 -16.61 6.80
C TYR A 239 5.06 -16.11 6.83
N TYR A 240 5.87 -16.64 7.75
CA TYR A 240 7.29 -16.29 7.84
C TYR A 240 8.06 -16.59 6.55
N TRP A 241 7.80 -17.74 5.90
CA TRP A 241 8.49 -18.13 4.68
C TRP A 241 8.09 -17.27 3.49
N LEU A 242 6.81 -16.93 3.37
CA LEU A 242 6.32 -16.02 2.32
C LEU A 242 6.92 -14.61 2.48
N VAL A 243 6.87 -14.04 3.68
CA VAL A 243 7.48 -12.73 3.95
C VAL A 243 8.98 -12.78 3.69
N LYS A 244 9.68 -13.82 4.13
CA LYS A 244 11.12 -13.99 3.89
C LYS A 244 11.43 -14.03 2.39
N GLN A 245 10.63 -14.74 1.60
CA GLN A 245 10.78 -14.78 0.14
C GLN A 245 10.59 -13.40 -0.49
N PHE A 246 9.53 -12.68 -0.14
CA PHE A 246 9.26 -11.35 -0.72
C PHE A 246 10.23 -10.27 -0.26
N VAL A 247 10.65 -10.31 1.01
CA VAL A 247 11.71 -9.43 1.51
C VAL A 247 12.99 -9.68 0.72
N ALA A 248 13.34 -10.94 0.48
CA ALA A 248 14.51 -11.30 -0.32
C ALA A 248 14.40 -10.83 -1.78
N GLN A 249 13.19 -10.93 -2.36
CA GLN A 249 12.92 -10.56 -3.74
C GLN A 249 12.93 -9.04 -3.95
N PHE A 250 12.24 -8.30 -3.08
CA PHE A 250 11.95 -6.89 -3.33
C PHE A 250 12.82 -5.94 -2.52
N THR A 251 13.31 -6.32 -1.33
CA THR A 251 13.86 -5.33 -0.37
C THR A 251 15.31 -5.56 0.06
N THR A 252 15.85 -6.77 -0.04
CA THR A 252 17.28 -7.02 0.25
C THR A 252 18.10 -6.86 -1.01
N MET A 253 19.31 -6.30 -0.92
CA MET A 253 20.20 -6.13 -2.07
C MET A 253 20.27 -7.39 -2.95
N ALA A 254 20.19 -7.20 -4.27
CA ALA A 254 20.30 -8.31 -5.21
C ALA A 254 21.66 -9.02 -5.06
N HIS A 255 21.62 -10.29 -4.63
CA HIS A 255 22.78 -11.17 -4.64
C HIS A 255 22.61 -12.15 -5.81
N GLY A 256 23.68 -12.45 -6.55
CA GLY A 256 23.65 -13.47 -7.61
C GLY A 256 23.32 -12.98 -9.02
N GLY A 257 23.65 -11.72 -9.35
CA GLY A 257 23.61 -11.22 -10.74
C GLY A 257 22.22 -10.82 -11.26
N ARG A 258 21.23 -10.64 -10.38
CA ARG A 258 19.95 -10.01 -10.72
C ARG A 258 20.11 -8.49 -10.71
N ASP A 259 19.45 -7.80 -11.63
CA ASP A 259 19.32 -6.35 -11.62
C ASP A 259 18.67 -5.86 -10.31
N PRO A 260 19.11 -4.72 -9.75
CA PRO A 260 18.51 -4.19 -8.55
C PRO A 260 17.05 -3.77 -8.78
N THR A 261 16.26 -3.72 -7.72
CA THR A 261 14.86 -3.26 -7.75
C THR A 261 14.72 -1.86 -7.11
N PRO A 262 13.58 -1.14 -7.28
CA PRO A 262 13.43 0.23 -6.78
C PRO A 262 13.70 0.36 -5.28
N MET A 263 13.25 -0.60 -4.48
CA MET A 263 13.48 -0.55 -3.03
C MET A 263 14.93 -0.76 -2.62
N GLN A 264 15.73 -1.44 -3.45
CA GLN A 264 17.16 -1.61 -3.24
C GLN A 264 17.95 -0.37 -3.67
N TRP A 265 17.42 0.42 -4.60
CA TRP A 265 18.01 1.68 -5.05
C TRP A 265 17.74 2.85 -4.08
N ILE A 266 16.56 2.85 -3.45
CA ILE A 266 16.16 3.84 -2.43
C ILE A 266 17.02 3.73 -1.15
N TYR A 267 17.67 2.58 -0.92
CA TYR A 267 18.43 2.23 0.29
C TYR A 267 19.93 2.51 0.18
#